data_AF-A0A956G5M1-F1
#
_entry.id   AF-A0A956G5M1-F1
#
_cell.length_a   1.000
_cell.length_b   1.000
_cell.length_c   1.000
_cell.angle_alpha   90.00
_cell.angle_beta   90.00
_cell.angle_gamma   90.00
#
_symmetry.space_group_name_H-M   'P 1'
#
loop_
_entity.id
_entity.type
_entity.pdbx_description
1 polymer ?
#
loop_
_entity_poly.entity_id
_entity_poly.type
_entity_poly.pdbx_seq_one_letter_code
_entity_poly.pdbx_strand_id
1 'polypeptide(L)'
;MEAIPVVLIGLALGGGVVGVLVWAHKREKQRLAVWRGIAEARGGEFLEPSGSIFKRKPHRIEVDVGEARVLCDTYVVSTGKSSTTYTRFRAHFPLPAGPVFKVYREGVLSKLGKALGTQDVELGGDPDFDRVFMVKCNNPDATRIAWSPEAKQLMLVNFQDCHISSDGDEITLYGLGSWVDGSRIDAGIELVASIANADLFGASALRALPGATYSKATGPWQARVAPHARVVLQATQVEIRPVIQPSHWVGTRASTQVARPIERALSFTINAGQVRGDVPEGYLPPDAAAFTPALREATLEQSPSGELRLTWAHVEHDSEALMAGARLLALVAGTGQQGVFR
;
A
#
# COMPACT_ATOMS: atom_id res chain seq x y z
N MET A 1 -64.26 -11.33 -35.33
CA MET A 1 -62.89 -11.86 -35.42
C MET A 1 -61.98 -10.70 -35.77
N GLU A 2 -61.65 -9.84 -34.80
CA GLU A 2 -60.53 -10.00 -33.85
C GLU A 2 -59.16 -10.08 -34.53
N ALA A 3 -58.60 -8.91 -34.85
CA ALA A 3 -57.20 -8.72 -35.25
C ALA A 3 -56.48 -7.74 -34.31
N ILE A 4 -56.85 -7.74 -33.02
CA ILE A 4 -56.34 -6.80 -32.00
C ILE A 4 -55.36 -7.42 -30.95
N PRO A 5 -55.12 -8.75 -30.81
CA PRO A 5 -54.17 -9.22 -29.77
C PRO A 5 -52.67 -9.05 -30.12
N VAL A 6 -52.28 -9.10 -31.40
CA VAL A 6 -50.85 -9.20 -31.77
C VAL A 6 -50.12 -7.86 -31.73
N VAL A 7 -50.79 -6.76 -32.06
CA VAL A 7 -50.19 -5.41 -32.06
C VAL A 7 -49.96 -4.91 -30.62
N LEU A 8 -50.84 -5.25 -29.68
CA LEU A 8 -50.72 -4.88 -28.26
C LEU A 8 -49.57 -5.63 -27.56
N ILE A 9 -49.34 -6.90 -27.90
CA ILE A 9 -48.18 -7.66 -27.39
C ILE A 9 -46.87 -7.12 -27.97
N GLY A 10 -46.85 -6.75 -29.25
CA GLY A 10 -45.69 -6.10 -29.89
C GLY A 10 -45.34 -4.73 -29.28
N LEU A 11 -46.35 -3.91 -28.96
CA LEU A 11 -46.17 -2.62 -28.29
C LEU A 11 -45.79 -2.77 -26.80
N ALA A 12 -46.30 -3.78 -26.09
CA ALA A 12 -45.91 -4.06 -24.71
C ALA A 12 -44.46 -4.57 -24.62
N LEU A 13 -44.03 -5.43 -25.54
CA LEU A 13 -42.64 -5.87 -25.64
C LEU A 13 -41.71 -4.73 -26.09
N GLY A 14 -42.12 -3.92 -27.07
CA GLY A 14 -41.38 -2.73 -27.51
C GLY A 14 -41.26 -1.65 -26.43
N GLY A 15 -42.37 -1.38 -25.72
CA GLY A 15 -42.40 -0.46 -24.58
C GLY A 15 -41.57 -0.95 -23.39
N GLY A 16 -41.56 -2.27 -23.14
CA GLY A 16 -40.68 -2.90 -22.15
C GLY A 16 -39.19 -2.72 -22.47
N VAL A 17 -38.78 -2.95 -23.72
CA VAL A 17 -37.39 -2.76 -24.16
C VAL A 17 -36.97 -1.29 -24.08
N VAL A 18 -37.81 -0.36 -24.56
CA VAL A 18 -37.53 1.09 -24.46
C VAL A 18 -37.46 1.54 -23.00
N GLY A 19 -38.36 1.05 -22.15
CA GLY A 19 -38.35 1.33 -20.71
C GLY A 19 -37.06 0.85 -20.03
N VAL A 20 -36.58 -0.35 -20.37
CA VAL A 20 -35.30 -0.89 -19.87
C VAL A 20 -34.12 -0.03 -20.34
N LEU A 21 -34.10 0.39 -21.60
CA LEU A 21 -33.04 1.26 -22.14
C LEU A 21 -33.01 2.64 -21.47
N VAL A 22 -34.18 3.26 -21.28
CA VAL A 22 -34.31 4.55 -20.58
C VAL A 22 -33.88 4.42 -19.12
N TRP A 23 -34.31 3.35 -18.43
CA TRP A 23 -33.89 3.08 -17.06
C TRP A 23 -32.38 2.86 -16.96
N ALA A 24 -31.78 2.08 -17.86
CA ALA A 24 -30.35 1.84 -17.90
C ALA A 24 -29.57 3.15 -18.12
N HIS A 25 -30.01 3.98 -19.06
CA HIS A 25 -29.39 5.28 -19.33
C HIS A 25 -29.53 6.25 -18.16
N LYS A 26 -30.70 6.30 -17.51
CA LYS A 26 -30.92 7.12 -16.30
C LYS A 26 -30.04 6.65 -15.15
N ARG A 27 -29.92 5.34 -14.94
CA ARG A 27 -29.08 4.74 -13.92
C ARG A 27 -27.59 5.01 -14.16
N GLU A 28 -27.16 4.97 -15.42
CA GLU A 28 -25.81 5.36 -15.81
C GLU A 28 -25.54 6.85 -15.52
N LYS A 29 -26.44 7.75 -15.91
CA LYS A 29 -26.31 9.19 -15.58
C LYS A 29 -26.23 9.42 -14.07
N GLN A 30 -27.09 8.76 -13.29
CA GLN A 30 -27.07 8.85 -11.83
C GLN A 30 -25.74 8.34 -11.26
N ARG A 31 -25.24 7.19 -11.75
CA ARG A 31 -23.93 6.65 -11.36
C ARG A 31 -22.83 7.68 -11.58
N LEU A 32 -22.75 8.23 -12.79
CA LEU A 32 -21.71 9.19 -13.15
C LEU A 32 -21.80 10.47 -12.31
N ALA A 33 -23.01 10.93 -11.99
CA ALA A 33 -23.21 12.07 -11.11
C ALA A 33 -22.71 11.78 -9.69
N VAL A 34 -23.04 10.62 -9.12
CA VAL A 34 -22.56 10.20 -7.80
C VAL A 34 -21.04 10.06 -7.77
N TRP A 35 -20.45 9.41 -8.79
CA TRP A 35 -19.02 9.19 -8.86
C TRP A 35 -18.23 10.50 -9.00
N ARG A 36 -18.71 11.44 -9.83
CA ARG A 36 -18.13 12.78 -9.92
C ARG A 36 -18.23 13.54 -8.60
N GLY A 37 -19.39 13.50 -7.94
CA GLY A 37 -19.58 14.16 -6.65
C GLY A 37 -18.65 13.63 -5.57
N ILE A 38 -18.39 12.32 -5.54
CA ILE A 38 -17.43 11.71 -4.59
C ILE A 38 -16.00 12.12 -4.91
N ALA A 39 -15.61 12.10 -6.20
CA ALA A 39 -14.29 12.55 -6.60
C ALA A 39 -14.04 14.00 -6.17
N GLU A 40 -14.99 14.90 -6.44
CA GLU A 40 -14.93 16.31 -6.05
C GLU A 40 -14.88 16.48 -4.53
N ALA A 41 -15.77 15.82 -3.78
CA ALA A 41 -15.83 15.91 -2.33
C ALA A 41 -14.53 15.45 -1.63
N ARG A 42 -13.79 14.54 -2.26
CA ARG A 42 -12.50 14.03 -1.76
C ARG A 42 -11.28 14.71 -2.39
N GLY A 43 -11.47 15.74 -3.21
CA GLY A 43 -10.38 16.41 -3.93
C GLY A 43 -9.64 15.50 -4.92
N GLY A 44 -10.29 14.44 -5.39
CA GLY A 44 -9.79 13.51 -6.40
C GLY A 44 -10.22 13.90 -7.83
N GLU A 45 -9.91 13.01 -8.77
CA GLU A 45 -10.19 13.17 -10.20
C GLU A 45 -11.21 12.14 -10.68
N PHE A 46 -12.20 12.62 -11.45
CA PHE A 46 -13.07 11.73 -12.23
C PHE A 46 -12.56 11.66 -13.66
N LEU A 47 -12.17 10.46 -14.09
CA LEU A 47 -11.57 10.24 -15.40
C LEU A 47 -12.58 9.58 -16.34
N GLU A 48 -12.80 10.25 -17.48
CA GLU A 48 -13.67 9.77 -18.55
C GLU A 48 -13.08 8.53 -19.26
N PRO A 49 -13.92 7.74 -19.95
CA PRO A 49 -13.47 6.55 -20.65
C PRO A 49 -12.51 6.96 -21.76
N SER A 50 -11.42 6.23 -21.89
CA SER A 50 -10.35 6.53 -22.84
C SER A 50 -9.84 5.27 -23.51
N GLY A 51 -9.17 5.42 -24.66
CA GLY A 51 -8.64 4.31 -25.45
C GLY A 51 -9.55 3.88 -26.61
N SER A 52 -9.03 2.98 -27.43
CA SER A 52 -9.76 2.41 -28.58
C SER A 52 -10.93 1.54 -28.12
N ILE A 53 -11.92 1.32 -28.99
CA ILE A 53 -13.11 0.48 -28.76
C ILE A 53 -12.73 -0.91 -28.21
N PHE A 54 -11.60 -1.47 -28.64
CA PHE A 54 -11.10 -2.78 -28.19
C PHE A 54 -10.31 -2.76 -26.88
N LYS A 55 -9.89 -1.59 -26.39
CA LYS A 55 -9.10 -1.41 -25.14
C LYS A 55 -9.64 -0.23 -24.34
N ARG A 56 -10.96 -0.16 -24.22
CA ARG A 56 -11.63 0.98 -23.57
C ARG A 56 -11.39 0.91 -22.06
N LYS A 57 -10.72 1.92 -21.51
CA LYS A 57 -10.68 2.14 -20.07
C LYS A 57 -12.05 2.68 -19.64
N PRO A 58 -12.67 2.12 -18.59
CA PRO A 58 -13.95 2.60 -18.09
C PRO A 58 -13.82 3.97 -17.42
N HIS A 59 -14.95 4.57 -17.06
CA HIS A 59 -14.97 5.66 -16.09
C HIS A 59 -14.29 5.21 -14.80
N ARG A 60 -13.53 6.11 -14.17
CA ARG A 60 -12.87 5.82 -12.90
C ARG A 60 -12.70 7.04 -12.03
N ILE A 61 -12.68 6.82 -10.72
CA ILE A 61 -12.31 7.81 -9.71
C ILE A 61 -10.88 7.52 -9.29
N GLU A 62 -10.04 8.55 -9.23
CA GLU A 62 -8.71 8.50 -8.61
C GLU A 62 -8.66 9.47 -7.44
N VAL A 63 -8.30 8.99 -6.25
CA VAL A 63 -8.25 9.81 -5.04
C VAL A 63 -7.06 9.42 -4.17
N ASP A 64 -6.38 10.41 -3.59
CA ASP A 64 -5.34 10.17 -2.59
C ASP A 64 -5.94 10.22 -1.19
N VAL A 65 -5.78 9.13 -0.42
CA VAL A 65 -6.20 9.02 0.98
C VAL A 65 -4.97 8.61 1.80
N GLY A 66 -4.44 9.53 2.60
CA GLY A 66 -3.18 9.31 3.33
C GLY A 66 -1.99 9.10 2.38
N GLU A 67 -1.30 7.96 2.55
CA GLU A 67 -0.23 7.48 1.66
C GLU A 67 -0.76 6.71 0.46
N ALA A 68 -2.05 6.33 0.44
CA ALA A 68 -2.62 5.46 -0.58
C ALA A 68 -3.25 6.27 -1.72
N ARG A 69 -2.94 5.92 -2.97
CA ARG A 69 -3.75 6.31 -4.12
C ARG A 69 -4.78 5.21 -4.36
N VAL A 70 -6.05 5.59 -4.42
CA VAL A 70 -7.18 4.67 -4.60
C VAL A 70 -7.81 4.86 -5.98
N LEU A 71 -8.11 3.75 -6.64
CA LEU A 71 -8.82 3.69 -7.91
C LEU A 71 -10.17 3.00 -7.72
N CYS A 72 -11.26 3.65 -8.12
CA CYS A 72 -12.57 3.01 -8.25
C CYS A 72 -12.94 2.94 -9.73
N ASP A 73 -13.20 1.74 -10.27
CA ASP A 73 -13.62 1.52 -11.65
C ASP A 73 -14.69 0.42 -11.79
N THR A 74 -15.26 0.29 -12.99
CA THR A 74 -16.09 -0.87 -13.34
C THR A 74 -15.27 -1.90 -14.11
N TYR A 75 -15.34 -3.16 -13.72
CA TYR A 75 -14.60 -4.25 -14.34
C TYR A 75 -15.57 -5.32 -14.88
N VAL A 76 -15.43 -5.70 -16.16
CA VAL A 76 -16.31 -6.70 -16.81
C VAL A 76 -15.52 -7.97 -17.04
N VAL A 77 -15.99 -9.08 -16.46
CA VAL A 77 -15.45 -10.42 -16.71
C VAL A 77 -16.38 -11.14 -17.67
N SER A 78 -15.86 -11.56 -18.82
CA SER A 78 -16.60 -12.32 -19.83
C SER A 78 -16.17 -13.79 -19.82
N THR A 79 -17.10 -14.70 -19.54
CA THR A 79 -16.90 -16.15 -19.60
C THR A 79 -17.65 -16.72 -20.79
N GLY A 80 -17.18 -16.41 -22.00
CA GLY A 80 -17.75 -16.90 -23.26
C GLY A 80 -19.17 -16.41 -23.54
N LYS A 81 -20.17 -17.03 -22.92
CA LYS A 81 -21.61 -16.79 -23.14
C LYS A 81 -22.24 -15.77 -22.19
N SER A 82 -21.51 -15.36 -21.16
CA SER A 82 -21.99 -14.39 -20.17
C SER A 82 -20.91 -13.37 -19.86
N SER A 83 -21.34 -12.16 -19.48
CA SER A 83 -20.47 -11.14 -18.91
C SER A 83 -21.04 -10.71 -17.56
N THR A 84 -20.16 -10.50 -16.59
CA THR A 84 -20.51 -10.01 -15.25
C THR A 84 -19.77 -8.71 -15.02
N THR A 85 -20.50 -7.67 -14.67
CA THR A 85 -19.94 -6.37 -14.31
C THR A 85 -19.72 -6.30 -12.81
N TYR A 86 -18.57 -5.79 -12.40
CA TYR A 86 -18.18 -5.53 -11.02
C TYR A 86 -17.86 -4.06 -10.83
N THR A 87 -18.08 -3.54 -9.63
CA THR A 87 -17.44 -2.32 -9.14
C THR A 87 -16.21 -2.75 -8.37
N ARG A 88 -15.07 -2.13 -8.67
CA ARG A 88 -13.77 -2.54 -8.17
C ARG A 88 -13.04 -1.36 -7.57
N PHE A 89 -12.50 -1.56 -6.37
CA PHE A 89 -11.65 -0.60 -5.69
C PHE A 89 -10.26 -1.17 -5.59
N ARG A 90 -9.25 -0.35 -5.86
CA ARG A 90 -7.85 -0.74 -5.84
C ARG A 90 -7.03 0.27 -5.08
N ALA A 91 -6.00 -0.19 -4.38
CA ALA A 91 -4.99 0.65 -3.78
C ALA A 91 -3.64 -0.07 -3.84
N HIS A 92 -2.55 0.66 -4.10
CA HIS A 92 -1.21 0.11 -3.96
C HIS A 92 -0.69 0.33 -2.55
N PHE A 93 0.03 -0.66 -2.04
CA PHE A 93 0.92 -0.43 -0.92
C PHE A 93 1.99 0.61 -1.30
N PRO A 94 2.49 1.41 -0.35
CA PRO A 94 3.59 2.32 -0.60
C PRO A 94 4.88 1.64 -1.11
N LEU A 95 5.04 0.34 -0.83
CA LEU A 95 6.06 -0.54 -1.40
C LEU A 95 5.41 -1.85 -1.87
N PRO A 96 5.86 -2.44 -2.99
CA PRO A 96 5.34 -3.71 -3.51
C PRO A 96 5.85 -4.92 -2.69
N ALA A 97 5.58 -4.91 -1.39
CA ALA A 97 6.00 -5.91 -0.41
C ALA A 97 5.03 -6.02 0.77
N GLY A 98 3.74 -5.74 0.54
CA GLY A 98 2.67 -5.97 1.50
C GLY A 98 2.32 -7.45 1.67
N PRO A 99 1.45 -7.80 2.64
CA PRO A 99 1.00 -9.18 2.82
C PRO A 99 0.12 -9.63 1.65
N VAL A 100 0.28 -10.89 1.24
CA VAL A 100 -0.60 -11.53 0.25
C VAL A 100 -1.75 -12.17 1.01
N PHE A 101 -2.98 -11.76 0.72
CA PHE A 101 -4.15 -12.29 1.40
C PHE A 101 -5.41 -12.34 0.54
N LYS A 102 -6.40 -13.08 1.02
CA LYS A 102 -7.77 -13.14 0.51
C LYS A 102 -8.73 -13.16 1.67
N VAL A 103 -9.71 -12.25 1.65
CA VAL A 103 -10.81 -12.18 2.60
C VAL A 103 -12.12 -12.27 1.84
N TYR A 104 -12.99 -13.18 2.28
CA TYR A 104 -14.27 -13.44 1.67
C TYR A 104 -15.20 -14.06 2.70
N ARG A 105 -16.51 -13.92 2.49
CA ARG A 105 -17.51 -14.49 3.40
C ARG A 105 -17.41 -16.01 3.46
N GLU A 106 -17.59 -16.56 4.65
CA GLU A 106 -17.67 -18.00 4.86
C GLU A 106 -18.76 -18.63 3.95
N GLY A 107 -18.48 -19.79 3.36
CA GLY A 107 -19.41 -20.50 2.48
C GLY A 107 -19.40 -20.08 1.00
N VAL A 108 -18.68 -19.03 0.59
CA VAL A 108 -18.55 -18.59 -0.83
C VAL A 108 -17.45 -19.36 -1.59
N LEU A 109 -16.98 -20.49 -1.04
CA LEU A 109 -15.82 -21.25 -1.51
C LEU A 109 -16.15 -22.13 -2.74
N SER A 110 -16.55 -21.53 -3.87
CA SER A 110 -16.83 -22.36 -5.05
C SER A 110 -15.60 -22.68 -5.89
N LYS A 111 -14.59 -21.80 -6.06
CA LYS A 111 -13.41 -22.04 -6.93
C LYS A 111 -12.15 -21.19 -6.61
N LEU A 112 -11.85 -20.89 -5.35
CA LEU A 112 -10.60 -20.18 -5.01
C LEU A 112 -9.43 -21.17 -5.09
N GLY A 113 -8.60 -21.01 -6.12
CA GLY A 113 -7.55 -21.94 -6.53
C GLY A 113 -6.51 -22.30 -5.46
N LYS A 114 -5.88 -23.45 -5.70
CA LYS A 114 -4.75 -24.01 -4.94
C LYS A 114 -3.63 -22.97 -4.80
N ALA A 115 -3.06 -22.86 -3.58
CA ALA A 115 -1.84 -22.12 -3.22
C ALA A 115 -1.96 -20.65 -2.73
N LEU A 116 -2.67 -20.44 -1.63
CA LEU A 116 -2.17 -19.59 -0.53
C LEU A 116 -2.03 -20.51 0.68
N GLY A 117 -1.05 -20.28 1.56
CA GLY A 117 -0.74 -21.14 2.72
C GLY A 117 -2.01 -21.71 3.35
N THR A 118 -2.09 -23.04 3.40
CA THR A 118 -3.32 -23.86 3.38
C THR A 118 -4.21 -23.76 4.63
N GLN A 119 -4.07 -22.71 5.44
CA GLN A 119 -4.76 -22.55 6.70
C GLN A 119 -5.48 -21.21 6.74
N ASP A 120 -6.73 -21.28 7.19
CA ASP A 120 -7.51 -20.10 7.51
C ASP A 120 -6.94 -19.48 8.79
N VAL A 121 -6.83 -18.15 8.81
CA VAL A 121 -6.20 -17.40 9.90
C VAL A 121 -7.23 -16.52 10.56
N GLU A 122 -7.40 -16.67 11.88
CA GLU A 122 -8.10 -15.68 12.68
C GLU A 122 -7.19 -14.47 12.85
N LEU A 123 -7.70 -13.30 12.43
CA LEU A 123 -6.95 -12.06 12.57
C LEU A 123 -7.03 -11.52 14.00
N GLY A 124 -8.05 -11.92 14.77
CA GLY A 124 -8.25 -11.53 16.16
C GLY A 124 -8.68 -10.07 16.29
N GLY A 125 -9.01 -9.66 17.52
CA GLY A 125 -9.40 -8.28 17.84
C GLY A 125 -10.85 -7.91 17.47
N ASP A 126 -11.51 -8.64 16.57
CA ASP A 126 -12.94 -8.50 16.27
C ASP A 126 -13.57 -9.88 16.00
N PRO A 127 -14.23 -10.48 17.01
CA PRO A 127 -14.86 -11.79 16.88
C PRO A 127 -16.00 -11.86 15.84
N ASP A 128 -16.70 -10.75 15.59
CA ASP A 128 -17.80 -10.74 14.62
C ASP A 128 -17.25 -10.78 13.19
N PHE A 129 -16.13 -10.11 12.93
CA PHE A 129 -15.40 -10.21 11.67
C PHE A 129 -14.90 -11.64 11.44
N ASP A 130 -14.18 -12.22 12.41
CA ASP A 130 -13.59 -13.56 12.28
C ASP A 130 -14.66 -14.66 12.14
N ARG A 131 -15.90 -14.41 12.62
CA ARG A 131 -17.05 -15.32 12.40
C ARG A 131 -17.65 -15.21 11.00
N VAL A 132 -17.64 -14.03 10.38
CA VAL A 132 -18.32 -13.80 9.10
C VAL A 132 -17.40 -14.05 7.91
N PHE A 133 -16.10 -13.77 8.07
CA PHE A 133 -15.12 -13.82 7.00
C PHE A 133 -14.05 -14.87 7.24
N MET A 134 -13.68 -15.54 6.16
CA MET A 134 -12.54 -16.43 6.10
C MET A 134 -11.35 -15.67 5.52
N VAL A 135 -10.21 -15.74 6.20
CA VAL A 135 -8.96 -15.08 5.79
C VAL A 135 -7.91 -16.12 5.44
N LYS A 136 -7.33 -16.00 4.24
CA LYS A 136 -6.17 -16.78 3.81
C LYS A 136 -5.02 -15.85 3.52
N CYS A 137 -3.83 -16.09 4.07
CA CYS A 137 -2.68 -15.22 3.88
C CYS A 137 -1.34 -15.98 3.91
N ASN A 138 -0.29 -15.34 3.40
CA ASN A 138 1.09 -15.86 3.49
C ASN A 138 1.83 -15.40 4.76
N ASN A 139 1.39 -14.30 5.39
CA ASN A 139 2.01 -13.71 6.57
C ASN A 139 0.90 -13.22 7.54
N PRO A 140 0.54 -14.04 8.55
CA PRO A 140 -0.49 -13.70 9.52
C PRO A 140 -0.25 -12.37 10.24
N ASP A 141 0.98 -12.11 10.70
CA ASP A 141 1.27 -10.93 11.51
C ASP A 141 1.15 -9.63 10.70
N ALA A 142 1.73 -9.60 9.50
CA ALA A 142 1.55 -8.46 8.60
C ALA A 142 0.09 -8.28 8.17
N THR A 143 -0.65 -9.39 7.98
CA THR A 143 -2.09 -9.31 7.65
C THR A 143 -2.90 -8.74 8.82
N ARG A 144 -2.58 -9.08 10.08
CA ARG A 144 -3.21 -8.49 11.26
C ARG A 144 -2.96 -7.00 11.38
N ILE A 145 -1.74 -6.54 11.07
CA ILE A 145 -1.40 -5.11 11.03
C ILE A 145 -2.18 -4.41 9.91
N ALA A 146 -2.25 -5.02 8.73
CA ALA A 146 -2.96 -4.47 7.57
C ALA A 146 -4.48 -4.31 7.81
N TRP A 147 -5.06 -5.26 8.56
CA TRP A 147 -6.48 -5.27 8.89
C TRP A 147 -6.75 -4.62 10.25
N SER A 148 -6.69 -3.30 10.26
CA SER A 148 -7.03 -2.49 11.43
C SER A 148 -8.49 -2.71 11.88
N PRO A 149 -8.86 -2.35 13.13
CA PRO A 149 -10.24 -2.40 13.59
C PRO A 149 -11.22 -1.68 12.66
N GLU A 150 -10.81 -0.53 12.10
CA GLU A 150 -11.61 0.25 11.17
C GLU A 150 -11.84 -0.50 9.85
N ALA A 151 -10.80 -1.13 9.29
CA ALA A 151 -10.91 -1.94 8.08
C ALA A 151 -11.85 -3.15 8.28
N LYS A 152 -11.73 -3.83 9.41
CA LYS A 152 -12.62 -4.96 9.76
C LYS A 152 -14.08 -4.49 9.87
N GLN A 153 -14.32 -3.38 10.55
CA GLN A 153 -15.66 -2.82 10.71
C GLN A 153 -16.27 -2.37 9.38
N LEU A 154 -15.50 -1.69 8.52
CA LEU A 154 -15.95 -1.29 7.18
C LEU A 154 -16.35 -2.51 6.35
N MET A 155 -15.53 -3.57 6.38
CA MET A 155 -15.81 -4.83 5.70
C MET A 155 -17.08 -5.50 6.22
N LEU A 156 -17.23 -5.59 7.54
CA LEU A 156 -18.37 -6.23 8.21
C LEU A 156 -19.69 -5.52 7.95
N VAL A 157 -19.70 -4.18 7.96
CA VAL A 157 -20.94 -3.41 7.79
C VAL A 157 -21.35 -3.28 6.33
N ASN A 158 -20.40 -3.10 5.41
CA ASN A 158 -20.72 -2.67 4.04
C ASN A 158 -20.47 -3.73 2.96
N PHE A 159 -19.68 -4.77 3.25
CA PHE A 159 -19.04 -5.58 2.21
C PHE A 159 -19.10 -7.09 2.46
N GLN A 160 -20.09 -7.58 3.21
CA GLN A 160 -20.29 -9.03 3.43
C GLN A 160 -20.58 -9.81 2.14
N ASP A 161 -21.03 -9.15 1.08
CA ASP A 161 -21.28 -9.72 -0.26
C ASP A 161 -20.09 -9.55 -1.21
N CYS A 162 -18.98 -9.00 -0.73
CA CYS A 162 -17.81 -8.66 -1.55
C CYS A 162 -16.63 -9.60 -1.25
N HIS A 163 -15.64 -9.54 -2.14
CA HIS A 163 -14.34 -10.20 -1.97
C HIS A 163 -13.23 -9.16 -2.02
N ILE A 164 -12.27 -9.26 -1.11
CA ILE A 164 -11.06 -8.43 -1.13
C ILE A 164 -9.82 -9.29 -1.06
N SER A 165 -8.79 -8.90 -1.80
CA SER A 165 -7.53 -9.61 -1.89
C SER A 165 -6.35 -8.66 -2.01
N SER A 166 -5.17 -9.15 -1.68
CA SER A 166 -3.89 -8.51 -1.94
C SER A 166 -2.94 -9.51 -2.58
N ASP A 167 -2.18 -9.08 -3.59
CA ASP A 167 -1.07 -9.83 -4.17
C ASP A 167 0.32 -9.38 -3.64
N GLY A 168 0.34 -8.48 -2.66
CA GLY A 168 1.54 -7.90 -2.07
C GLY A 168 1.94 -6.55 -2.68
N ASP A 169 1.40 -6.18 -3.83
CA ASP A 169 1.54 -4.86 -4.44
C ASP A 169 0.21 -4.10 -4.42
N GLU A 170 -0.85 -4.72 -4.94
CA GLU A 170 -2.17 -4.13 -5.09
C GLU A 170 -3.19 -4.84 -4.18
N ILE A 171 -3.95 -4.04 -3.43
CA ILE A 171 -5.17 -4.46 -2.75
C ILE A 171 -6.32 -4.24 -3.70
N THR A 172 -7.20 -5.23 -3.86
CA THR A 172 -8.40 -5.13 -4.69
C THR A 172 -9.64 -5.63 -3.98
N LEU A 173 -10.68 -4.78 -3.90
CA LEU A 173 -12.03 -5.12 -3.47
C LEU A 173 -12.94 -5.24 -4.71
N TYR A 174 -13.70 -6.34 -4.79
CA TYR A 174 -14.68 -6.61 -5.85
C TYR A 174 -16.09 -6.68 -5.27
N GLY A 175 -17.01 -5.94 -5.88
CA GLY A 175 -18.44 -5.98 -5.61
C GLY A 175 -19.26 -6.20 -6.88
N LEU A 176 -20.32 -6.98 -6.80
CA LEU A 176 -21.17 -7.28 -7.96
C LEU A 176 -21.93 -6.02 -8.44
N GLY A 177 -21.99 -5.84 -9.75
CA GLY A 177 -22.77 -4.80 -10.40
C GLY A 177 -22.08 -3.44 -10.47
N SER A 178 -22.80 -2.44 -10.98
CA SER A 178 -22.38 -1.03 -10.98
C SER A 178 -23.03 -0.29 -9.82
N TRP A 179 -22.22 0.13 -8.85
CA TRP A 179 -22.70 0.80 -7.64
C TRP A 179 -23.08 2.26 -7.91
N VAL A 180 -24.20 2.68 -7.32
CA VAL A 180 -24.74 4.05 -7.39
C VAL A 180 -24.99 4.65 -6.00
N ASP A 181 -24.74 3.87 -4.95
CA ASP A 181 -24.86 4.31 -3.57
C ASP A 181 -23.56 4.99 -3.15
N GLY A 182 -23.65 6.28 -2.87
CA GLY A 182 -22.48 7.09 -2.59
C GLY A 182 -21.76 6.68 -1.30
N SER A 183 -22.50 6.35 -0.24
CA SER A 183 -21.90 5.94 1.04
C SER A 183 -21.14 4.62 0.91
N ARG A 184 -21.68 3.69 0.12
CA ARG A 184 -21.02 2.40 -0.16
C ARG A 184 -19.74 2.57 -0.99
N ILE A 185 -19.74 3.47 -1.96
CA ILE A 185 -18.54 3.80 -2.74
C ILE A 185 -17.49 4.47 -1.84
N ASP A 186 -17.92 5.39 -1.00
CA ASP A 186 -17.08 6.10 -0.04
C ASP A 186 -16.40 5.13 0.95
N ALA A 187 -17.19 4.23 1.54
CA ALA A 187 -16.69 3.16 2.39
C ALA A 187 -15.72 2.20 1.67
N GLY A 188 -15.91 2.00 0.36
CA GLY A 188 -15.02 1.15 -0.45
C GLY A 188 -13.65 1.80 -0.66
N ILE A 189 -13.63 3.12 -0.85
CA ILE A 189 -12.40 3.93 -0.91
C ILE A 189 -11.68 3.86 0.43
N GLU A 190 -12.38 4.10 1.54
CA GLU A 190 -11.80 4.06 2.88
C GLU A 190 -11.26 2.69 3.23
N LEU A 191 -11.97 1.61 2.89
CA LEU A 191 -11.52 0.25 3.24
C LEU A 191 -10.17 -0.08 2.58
N VAL A 192 -10.04 0.11 1.27
CA VAL A 192 -8.77 -0.22 0.58
C VAL A 192 -7.65 0.76 0.96
N ALA A 193 -7.97 2.04 1.22
CA ALA A 193 -7.01 3.00 1.72
C ALA A 193 -6.52 2.65 3.13
N SER A 194 -7.41 2.27 4.04
CA SER A 194 -7.08 1.90 5.42
C SER A 194 -6.08 0.74 5.44
N ILE A 195 -6.31 -0.27 4.60
CA ILE A 195 -5.41 -1.42 4.50
C ILE A 195 -4.06 -1.00 3.88
N ALA A 196 -4.07 -0.18 2.83
CA ALA A 196 -2.85 0.30 2.18
C ALA A 196 -2.01 1.25 3.06
N ASN A 197 -2.66 2.00 3.95
CA ASN A 197 -2.04 2.95 4.87
C ASN A 197 -1.63 2.33 6.21
N ALA A 198 -1.90 1.04 6.42
CA ALA A 198 -1.41 0.34 7.60
C ALA A 198 0.10 0.53 7.74
N ASP A 199 0.57 0.69 8.98
CA ASP A 199 1.97 1.00 9.26
C ASP A 199 2.87 -0.23 9.13
N LEU A 200 2.87 -0.84 7.95
CA LEU A 200 3.66 -2.02 7.58
C LEU A 200 5.12 -1.66 7.28
N PHE A 201 5.39 -0.39 6.96
CA PHE A 201 6.67 0.08 6.43
C PHE A 201 7.30 1.21 7.26
N GLY A 202 6.85 1.39 8.51
CA GLY A 202 7.44 2.32 9.47
C GLY A 202 7.19 3.80 9.13
N ALA A 203 6.12 4.10 8.39
CA ALA A 203 5.77 5.46 8.01
C ALA A 203 5.51 6.34 9.24
N SER A 204 4.92 5.79 10.31
CA SER A 204 4.71 6.54 11.55
C SER A 204 6.03 6.95 12.21
N ALA A 205 7.00 6.03 12.26
CA ALA A 205 8.32 6.30 12.80
C ALA A 205 9.06 7.37 11.99
N LEU A 206 8.96 7.32 10.66
CA LEU A 206 9.53 8.34 9.77
C LEU A 206 8.92 9.72 9.98
N ARG A 207 7.60 9.81 10.20
CA ARG A 207 6.92 11.08 10.51
C ARG A 207 7.28 11.62 11.89
N ALA A 208 7.56 10.74 12.83
CA ALA A 208 7.91 11.10 14.20
C ALA A 208 9.37 11.56 14.38
N LEU A 209 10.21 11.48 13.33
CA LEU A 209 11.61 11.88 13.41
C LEU A 209 11.78 13.38 13.70
N PRO A 210 12.41 13.77 14.83
CA PRO A 210 12.58 15.17 15.19
C PRO A 210 13.39 15.95 14.16
N GLY A 211 12.84 17.08 13.68
CA GLY A 211 13.52 17.95 12.72
C GLY A 211 13.66 17.37 11.31
N ALA A 212 13.04 16.22 11.02
CA ALA A 212 13.06 15.63 9.70
C ALA A 212 12.01 16.27 8.78
N THR A 213 12.33 16.35 7.49
CA THR A 213 11.32 16.58 6.45
C THR A 213 10.79 15.23 5.98
N TYR A 214 9.51 14.96 6.24
CA TYR A 214 8.84 13.76 5.77
C TYR A 214 8.25 13.97 4.37
N SER A 215 8.50 13.01 3.48
CA SER A 215 7.91 12.91 2.16
C SER A 215 7.00 11.68 2.12
N LYS A 216 5.71 11.92 1.90
CA LYS A 216 4.72 10.87 1.67
C LYS A 216 5.05 10.08 0.40
N ALA A 217 4.45 8.90 0.24
CA ALA A 217 4.53 8.15 -1.00
C ALA A 217 3.92 8.96 -2.16
N THR A 218 4.63 9.06 -3.28
CA THR A 218 4.25 9.90 -4.42
C THR A 218 4.43 9.15 -5.74
N GLY A 219 4.08 9.78 -6.86
CA GLY A 219 4.27 9.22 -8.20
C GLY A 219 3.01 8.59 -8.82
N PRO A 220 3.08 8.20 -10.10
CA PRO A 220 1.97 7.60 -10.81
C PRO A 220 1.63 6.21 -10.24
N TRP A 221 0.41 5.74 -10.52
CA TRP A 221 -0.12 4.43 -10.10
C TRP A 221 0.89 3.27 -10.23
N GLN A 222 1.62 3.20 -11.36
CA GLN A 222 2.54 2.10 -11.69
C GLN A 222 3.99 2.31 -11.20
N ALA A 223 4.33 3.49 -10.70
CA ALA A 223 5.72 3.86 -10.40
C ALA A 223 5.78 4.74 -9.14
N ARG A 224 5.26 4.21 -8.04
CA ARG A 224 5.24 4.95 -6.78
C ARG A 224 6.61 4.98 -6.13
N VAL A 225 6.95 6.14 -5.58
CA VAL A 225 8.13 6.34 -4.75
C VAL A 225 7.71 6.09 -3.30
N ALA A 226 8.46 5.23 -2.61
CA ALA A 226 8.28 4.92 -1.20
C ALA A 226 8.36 6.20 -0.33
N PRO A 227 7.65 6.24 0.81
CA PRO A 227 7.77 7.33 1.75
C PRO A 227 9.20 7.37 2.31
N HIS A 228 9.69 8.57 2.61
CA HIS A 228 11.03 8.73 3.17
C HIS A 228 11.08 9.96 4.07
N ALA A 229 12.05 9.97 4.98
CA ALA A 229 12.37 11.13 5.80
C ALA A 229 13.78 11.61 5.49
N ARG A 230 13.98 12.93 5.53
CA ARG A 230 15.28 13.56 5.38
C ARG A 230 15.62 14.30 6.66
N VAL A 231 16.77 13.97 7.25
CA VAL A 231 17.30 14.67 8.42
C VAL A 231 18.55 15.43 8.00
N VAL A 232 18.64 16.70 8.40
CA VAL A 232 19.85 17.51 8.20
C VAL A 232 20.53 17.68 9.55
N LEU A 233 21.74 17.14 9.67
CA LEU A 233 22.54 17.17 10.90
C LEU A 233 23.87 17.86 10.59
N GLN A 234 24.08 19.04 11.17
CA GLN A 234 25.22 19.91 10.85
C GLN A 234 25.26 20.22 9.34
N ALA A 235 26.21 19.65 8.60
CA ALA A 235 26.34 19.78 7.14
C ALA A 235 26.02 18.49 6.38
N THR A 236 25.53 17.45 7.07
CA THR A 236 25.24 16.14 6.48
C THR A 236 23.75 15.92 6.33
N GLN A 237 23.34 15.48 5.14
CA GLN A 237 21.96 15.09 4.86
C GLN A 237 21.84 13.57 4.89
N VAL A 238 21.01 13.05 5.79
CA VAL A 238 20.69 11.62 5.88
C VAL A 238 19.27 11.39 5.36
N GLU A 239 19.14 10.49 4.40
CA GLU A 239 17.85 9.99 3.91
C GLU A 239 17.53 8.67 4.61
N ILE A 240 16.32 8.54 5.15
CA ILE A 240 15.82 7.32 5.82
C ILE A 240 14.56 6.86 5.10
N ARG A 241 14.52 5.58 4.69
CA ARG A 241 13.38 5.01 3.96
C ARG A 241 13.26 3.50 4.14
N PRO A 242 12.05 2.93 3.99
CA PRO A 242 11.90 1.50 3.82
C PRO A 242 12.55 1.05 2.50
N VAL A 243 13.11 -0.15 2.50
CA VAL A 243 13.73 -0.76 1.33
C VAL A 243 13.36 -2.24 1.24
N ILE A 244 13.10 -2.70 0.02
CA ILE A 244 12.98 -4.13 -0.28
C ILE A 244 14.39 -4.70 -0.36
N GLN A 245 14.69 -5.68 0.47
CA GLN A 245 15.97 -6.38 0.49
C GLN A 245 16.03 -7.46 -0.59
N PRO A 246 17.23 -7.96 -0.96
CA PRO A 246 17.35 -9.06 -1.94
C PRO A 246 16.58 -10.33 -1.55
N SER A 247 16.37 -10.53 -0.24
CA SER A 247 15.56 -11.61 0.32
C SER A 247 14.04 -11.40 0.18
N HIS A 248 13.61 -10.29 -0.45
CA HIS A 248 12.23 -9.81 -0.60
C HIS A 248 11.54 -9.41 0.71
N TRP A 249 12.27 -9.35 1.82
CA TRP A 249 11.78 -8.74 3.06
C TRP A 249 11.93 -7.22 3.03
N VAL A 250 11.08 -6.52 3.77
CA VAL A 250 11.20 -5.08 3.94
C VAL A 250 12.05 -4.79 5.17
N GLY A 251 13.08 -3.98 4.98
CA GLY A 251 13.87 -3.38 6.05
C GLY A 251 13.81 -1.87 6.01
N THR A 252 14.48 -1.22 6.95
CA THR A 252 14.73 0.23 6.89
C THR A 252 16.18 0.50 6.50
N ARG A 253 16.42 1.56 5.72
CA ARG A 253 17.76 2.05 5.39
C ARG A 253 17.86 3.53 5.70
N ALA A 254 18.94 3.90 6.38
CA ALA A 254 19.42 5.27 6.44
C ALA A 254 20.70 5.39 5.59
N SER A 255 20.87 6.47 4.83
CA SER A 255 22.06 6.65 3.99
C SER A 255 22.46 8.10 3.81
N THR A 256 23.76 8.33 3.59
CA THR A 256 24.38 9.61 3.26
C THR A 256 25.56 9.38 2.31
N GLN A 257 26.09 10.47 1.75
CA GLN A 257 27.36 10.47 1.03
C GLN A 257 28.48 10.96 1.94
N VAL A 258 29.67 10.39 1.79
CA VAL A 258 30.89 10.86 2.44
C VAL A 258 31.75 11.65 1.46
N ALA A 259 32.50 12.63 1.95
CA ALA A 259 33.38 13.44 1.12
C ALA A 259 34.60 12.67 0.60
N ARG A 260 35.05 11.65 1.32
CA ARG A 260 36.22 10.83 0.98
C ARG A 260 35.82 9.35 0.98
N PRO A 261 35.71 8.71 -0.19
CA PRO A 261 35.47 7.28 -0.27
C PRO A 261 36.65 6.48 0.30
N ILE A 262 36.38 5.24 0.69
CA ILE A 262 37.38 4.27 1.13
C ILE A 262 37.81 3.37 -0.04
N GLU A 263 39.03 2.85 -0.01
CA GLU A 263 39.55 1.99 -1.08
C GLU A 263 38.87 0.61 -1.13
N ARG A 264 38.47 0.08 0.02
CA ARG A 264 37.82 -1.23 0.16
C ARG A 264 36.48 -1.07 0.84
N ALA A 265 35.47 -1.77 0.34
CA ALA A 265 34.17 -1.79 0.98
C ALA A 265 34.28 -2.26 2.44
N LEU A 266 33.55 -1.60 3.32
CA LEU A 266 33.48 -1.94 4.73
C LEU A 266 32.05 -2.36 5.07
N SER A 267 31.90 -3.39 5.91
CA SER A 267 30.62 -3.85 6.42
C SER A 267 30.78 -4.43 7.81
N PHE A 268 30.00 -3.95 8.77
CA PHE A 268 29.95 -4.50 10.12
C PHE A 268 28.57 -4.26 10.75
N THR A 269 28.26 -5.03 11.78
CA THR A 269 26.97 -4.99 12.46
C THR A 269 27.11 -4.30 13.81
N ILE A 270 26.11 -3.50 14.16
CA ILE A 270 25.94 -2.88 15.46
C ILE A 270 24.65 -3.43 16.07
N ASN A 271 24.70 -3.86 17.32
CA ASN A 271 23.52 -4.30 18.06
C ASN A 271 23.65 -3.91 19.53
N ALA A 272 22.81 -2.98 19.98
CA ALA A 272 22.75 -2.48 21.35
C ALA A 272 24.14 -2.09 21.89
N GLY A 273 24.88 -1.28 21.12
CA GLY A 273 26.22 -0.82 21.47
C GLY A 273 27.35 -1.81 21.14
N GLN A 274 27.04 -3.08 20.88
CA GLN A 274 28.04 -4.08 20.49
C GLN A 274 28.34 -4.00 19.00
N VAL A 275 29.62 -3.87 18.65
CA VAL A 275 30.09 -3.87 17.27
C VAL A 275 30.65 -5.26 16.93
N ARG A 276 30.22 -5.83 15.80
CA ARG A 276 30.67 -7.14 15.30
C ARG A 276 31.10 -7.01 13.85
N GLY A 277 32.30 -7.49 13.54
CA GLY A 277 32.92 -7.40 12.21
C GLY A 277 34.32 -6.81 12.29
N ASP A 278 34.98 -6.74 11.15
CA ASP A 278 36.30 -6.09 11.04
C ASP A 278 36.08 -4.59 10.87
N VAL A 279 36.36 -3.81 11.92
CA VAL A 279 36.19 -2.35 11.93
C VAL A 279 37.57 -1.72 12.08
N PRO A 280 38.05 -0.94 11.07
CA PRO A 280 39.33 -0.27 11.16
C PRO A 280 39.41 0.62 12.41
N GLU A 281 40.59 0.66 13.03
CA GLU A 281 40.83 1.49 14.19
C GLU A 281 40.53 2.97 13.87
N GLY A 282 39.78 3.63 14.76
CA GLY A 282 39.37 5.03 14.59
C GLY A 282 38.30 5.27 13.51
N TYR A 283 37.78 4.24 12.85
CA TYR A 283 36.65 4.38 11.91
C TYR A 283 35.40 4.92 12.60
N LEU A 284 35.07 4.34 13.77
CA LEU A 284 34.04 4.87 14.66
C LEU A 284 34.68 5.87 15.63
N PRO A 285 34.33 7.16 15.56
CA PRO A 285 34.81 8.12 16.55
C PRO A 285 34.28 7.83 17.95
N PRO A 286 34.95 8.31 19.02
CA PRO A 286 34.52 8.08 20.40
C PRO A 286 33.06 8.49 20.67
N ASP A 287 32.62 9.59 20.07
CA ASP A 287 31.25 10.11 20.22
C ASP A 287 30.17 9.17 19.63
N ALA A 288 30.56 8.20 18.79
CA ALA A 288 29.63 7.20 18.25
C ALA A 288 29.00 6.34 19.35
N ALA A 289 29.69 6.15 20.48
CA ALA A 289 29.20 5.39 21.64
C ALA A 289 27.92 5.99 22.25
N ALA A 290 27.61 7.27 22.00
CA ALA A 290 26.37 7.88 22.44
C ALA A 290 25.14 7.41 21.64
N PHE A 291 25.33 6.85 20.44
CA PHE A 291 24.25 6.48 19.53
C PHE A 291 24.09 4.97 19.35
N THR A 292 25.20 4.22 19.41
CA THR A 292 25.17 2.77 19.19
C THR A 292 24.29 1.97 20.16
N PRO A 293 24.05 2.36 21.43
CA PRO A 293 23.15 1.62 22.32
C PRO A 293 21.68 1.63 21.90
N ALA A 294 21.23 2.69 21.23
CA ALA A 294 19.86 2.81 20.72
C ALA A 294 19.65 2.03 19.41
N LEU A 295 20.73 1.61 18.75
CA LEU A 295 20.65 0.81 17.54
C LEU A 295 20.32 -0.64 17.90
N ARG A 296 19.22 -1.14 17.34
CA ARG A 296 18.98 -2.58 17.21
C ARG A 296 19.95 -3.17 16.19
N GLU A 297 19.80 -4.45 15.88
CA GLU A 297 20.63 -5.12 14.88
C GLU A 297 20.58 -4.41 13.52
N ALA A 298 21.63 -3.63 13.25
CA ALA A 298 21.78 -2.80 12.06
C ALA A 298 23.17 -2.99 11.46
N THR A 299 23.23 -3.13 10.15
CA THR A 299 24.50 -3.28 9.41
C THR A 299 24.89 -1.93 8.83
N LEU A 300 26.06 -1.44 9.23
CA LEU A 300 26.69 -0.27 8.63
C LEU A 300 27.58 -0.74 7.48
N GLU A 301 27.41 -0.12 6.32
CA GLU A 301 28.21 -0.38 5.14
C GLU A 301 28.71 0.93 4.54
N GLN A 302 29.97 0.92 4.09
CA GLN A 302 30.51 1.99 3.27
C GLN A 302 31.03 1.41 1.95
N SER A 303 30.52 1.95 0.84
CA SER A 303 30.99 1.55 -0.49
C SER A 303 32.23 2.36 -0.91
N PRO A 304 33.05 1.83 -1.83
CA PRO A 304 34.11 2.61 -2.47
C PRO A 304 33.62 3.81 -3.29
N SER A 305 32.31 3.91 -3.56
CA SER A 305 31.72 5.08 -4.23
C SER A 305 31.41 6.22 -3.26
N GLY A 306 31.65 6.04 -1.95
CA GLY A 306 31.38 7.04 -0.92
C GLY A 306 29.96 7.00 -0.36
N GLU A 307 29.16 5.99 -0.70
CA GLU A 307 27.85 5.78 -0.05
C GLU A 307 28.10 5.17 1.32
N LEU A 308 27.59 5.82 2.36
CA LEU A 308 27.54 5.31 3.72
C LEU A 308 26.09 5.01 4.07
N ARG A 309 25.80 3.77 4.46
CA ARG A 309 24.44 3.31 4.76
C ARG A 309 24.38 2.48 6.02
N LEU A 310 23.28 2.62 6.73
CA LEU A 310 22.90 1.80 7.88
C LEU A 310 21.59 1.09 7.52
N THR A 311 21.58 -0.23 7.57
CA THR A 311 20.43 -1.05 7.17
C THR A 311 19.96 -1.93 8.31
N TRP A 312 18.67 -1.85 8.63
CA TRP A 312 17.99 -2.77 9.54
C TRP A 312 17.37 -3.91 8.75
N ALA A 313 17.53 -5.14 9.24
CA ALA A 313 16.99 -6.35 8.59
C ALA A 313 15.45 -6.32 8.47
N HIS A 314 14.80 -5.70 9.46
CA HIS A 314 13.37 -5.50 9.53
C HIS A 314 13.01 -4.01 9.48
N VAL A 315 11.73 -3.73 9.26
CA VAL A 315 11.20 -2.37 9.36
C VAL A 315 11.42 -1.87 10.79
N GLU A 316 12.17 -0.79 10.92
CA GLU A 316 12.38 -0.12 12.20
C GLU A 316 11.22 0.86 12.46
N HIS A 317 10.49 0.59 13.55
CA HIS A 317 9.33 1.37 13.99
C HIS A 317 9.69 2.36 15.11
N ASP A 318 10.91 2.31 15.62
CA ASP A 318 11.39 3.19 16.67
C ASP A 318 12.07 4.43 16.09
N SER A 319 11.43 5.59 16.23
CA SER A 319 11.98 6.86 15.76
C SER A 319 13.28 7.25 16.47
N GLU A 320 13.50 6.82 17.72
CA GLU A 320 14.75 7.10 18.44
C GLU A 320 15.91 6.29 17.84
N ALA A 321 15.68 5.01 17.54
CA ALA A 321 16.66 4.16 16.87
C ALA A 321 17.03 4.70 15.47
N LEU A 322 16.03 5.14 14.71
CA LEU A 322 16.24 5.78 13.40
C LEU A 322 17.06 7.08 13.51
N MET A 323 16.75 7.93 14.48
CA MET A 323 17.49 9.17 14.72
C MET A 323 18.92 8.91 15.21
N ALA A 324 19.11 7.92 16.07
CA ALA A 324 20.44 7.48 16.49
C ALA A 324 21.28 7.00 15.29
N GLY A 325 20.65 6.25 14.37
CA GLY A 325 21.27 5.83 13.12
C GLY A 325 21.68 7.00 12.23
N ALA A 326 20.81 7.99 12.08
CA ALA A 326 21.12 9.20 11.31
C ALA A 326 22.27 10.00 11.93
N ARG A 327 22.31 10.15 13.25
CA ARG A 327 23.39 10.84 13.97
C ARG A 327 24.72 10.10 13.83
N LEU A 328 24.70 8.76 13.93
CA LEU A 328 25.89 7.95 13.69
C LEU A 328 26.42 8.14 12.26
N LEU A 329 25.54 8.09 11.25
CA LEU A 329 25.94 8.30 9.86
C LEU A 329 26.52 9.70 9.62
N ALA A 330 25.90 10.74 10.17
CA ALA A 330 26.40 12.11 10.06
C ALA A 330 27.77 12.28 10.72
N LEU A 331 27.95 11.66 11.89
CA LEU A 331 29.21 11.68 12.63
C LEU A 331 30.33 11.00 11.83
N VAL A 332 30.10 9.78 11.32
CA VAL A 332 31.09 9.04 10.50
C VAL A 332 31.37 9.75 9.18
N ALA A 333 30.36 10.36 8.55
CA ALA A 333 30.56 11.15 7.34
C ALA A 333 31.40 12.42 7.58
N GLY A 334 31.26 13.03 8.77
CA GLY A 334 32.02 14.20 9.19
C GLY A 334 33.48 13.89 9.55
N THR A 335 33.77 12.75 10.17
CA THR A 335 35.14 12.39 10.60
C THR A 335 36.10 12.09 9.45
N GLY A 336 35.60 11.74 8.26
CA GLY A 336 36.42 11.64 7.04
C GLY A 336 37.17 12.94 6.70
N GLN A 337 36.77 14.09 7.26
CA GLN A 337 37.48 15.37 7.15
C GLN A 337 38.76 15.44 8.01
N GLN A 338 38.90 14.62 9.07
CA GLN A 338 39.92 14.80 10.12
C GLN A 338 41.14 13.86 10.08
N GLY A 339 41.28 12.98 9.07
CA GLY A 339 42.60 12.44 8.70
C GLY A 339 43.04 11.10 9.30
N VAL A 340 42.11 10.23 9.71
CA VAL A 340 42.44 8.90 10.28
C VAL A 340 42.83 7.85 9.21
N PHE A 341 42.53 8.08 7.93
CA PHE A 341 42.99 7.23 6.82
C PHE A 341 44.27 7.78 6.16
N ARG A 342 45.36 7.86 6.92
CA ARG A 342 46.71 8.05 6.38
C ARG A 342 47.51 6.76 6.46
#